data_AF-A0A1M5QUK5-F1
#
_entry.id   AF-A0A1M5QUK5-F1
#
_cell.length_a   1.000
_cell.length_b   1.000
_cell.length_c   1.000
_cell.angle_alpha   90.00
_cell.angle_beta   90.00
_cell.angle_gamma   90.00
#
_symmetry.space_group_name_H-M   'P 1'
#
loop_
_entity.id
_entity.type
_entity.pdbx_description
1 polymer ?
#
loop_
_entity_poly.entity_id
_entity_poly.type
_entity_poly.pdbx_seq_one_letter_code
_entity_poly.pdbx_strand_id
1 'polypeptide(L)'
;MEVFGLSDTLLLANRVAQALEPGSAALFSVSVISLSGGEIVAAGGLRLGTQRAPRAPRGLLVVPGMDLGNRAACLAPHAKLAPEVAYIARAFARGTRVAAVCVGAFLLGEAGLLDGRRATTSWMFAAELAQRFPAAKVDPAALLQDDGGVATTGSFSAAFDLALHFIGASASARVRRAVARMALLDERSSQAAWVDQRMLPRPAASFAANVARWLDLRLAESYHLATLAAAFHVSGRTLLRRFKDETGQSPLAYLQQARIGKAKLLLETDACSVAQVTEAVGYGDVATFGALFKRHVGHTPAEYRRRFRAAAGQ
;
A
#
# COMPACT_ATOMS: atom_id res chain seq x y z
N MET A 1 10.89 14.14 -11.01
CA MET A 1 10.20 15.32 -10.45
C MET A 1 10.73 15.67 -9.06
N GLU A 2 10.84 14.70 -8.14
CA GLU A 2 11.22 14.93 -6.74
C GLU A 2 12.54 15.67 -6.54
N VAL A 3 13.60 15.23 -7.23
CA VAL A 3 14.94 15.84 -7.12
C VAL A 3 14.93 17.31 -7.54
N PHE A 4 14.36 17.61 -8.71
CA PHE A 4 14.33 18.97 -9.24
C PHE A 4 13.34 19.86 -8.49
N GLY A 5 12.12 19.38 -8.20
CA GLY A 5 11.12 20.17 -7.47
C GLY A 5 11.62 20.62 -6.10
N LEU A 6 12.28 19.74 -5.35
CA LEU A 6 12.92 20.09 -4.09
C LEU A 6 14.06 21.10 -4.30
N SER A 7 14.96 20.81 -5.24
CA SER A 7 16.15 21.64 -5.50
C SER A 7 15.76 23.05 -5.91
N ASP A 8 14.83 23.19 -6.84
CA ASP A 8 14.37 24.48 -7.37
C ASP A 8 13.66 25.30 -6.29
N THR A 9 12.87 24.65 -5.42
CA THR A 9 12.19 25.34 -4.31
C THR A 9 13.18 25.89 -3.28
N LEU A 10 14.21 25.10 -2.93
CA LEU A 10 15.27 25.53 -2.01
C LEU A 10 16.13 26.65 -2.61
N LEU A 11 16.49 26.55 -3.89
CA LEU A 11 17.26 27.58 -4.59
C LEU A 11 16.44 28.86 -4.83
N LEU A 12 15.13 28.74 -5.04
CA LEU A 12 14.21 29.87 -5.07
C LEU A 12 14.23 30.63 -3.74
N ALA A 13 14.29 29.93 -2.61
CA ALA A 13 14.37 30.57 -1.30
C ALA A 13 15.59 31.49 -1.16
N ASN A 14 16.75 31.12 -1.73
CA ASN A 14 17.92 32.00 -1.76
C ASN A 14 17.63 33.31 -2.51
N ARG A 15 16.99 33.22 -3.68
CA ARG A 15 16.66 34.39 -4.50
C ARG A 15 15.65 35.30 -3.81
N VAL A 16 14.63 34.69 -3.19
CA VAL A 16 13.59 35.40 -2.44
C VAL A 16 14.19 36.08 -1.19
N ALA A 17 15.06 35.39 -0.46
CA ALA A 17 15.77 35.96 0.68
C ALA A 17 16.62 37.16 0.25
N GLN A 18 17.40 37.03 -0.82
CA GLN A 18 18.21 38.14 -1.32
C GLN A 18 17.36 39.36 -1.74
N ALA A 19 16.20 39.13 -2.37
CA ALA A 19 15.32 40.20 -2.82
C ALA A 19 14.58 40.90 -1.68
N LEU A 20 14.14 40.15 -0.67
CA LEU A 20 13.37 40.68 0.45
C LEU A 20 14.25 41.21 1.58
N GLU A 21 15.43 40.61 1.78
CA GLU A 21 16.36 40.82 2.88
C GLU A 21 17.78 41.00 2.32
N PRO A 22 18.06 42.14 1.64
CA PRO A 22 19.36 42.37 1.00
C PRO A 22 20.52 42.23 1.99
N GLY A 23 21.55 41.49 1.58
CA GLY A 23 22.73 41.19 2.43
C GLY A 23 22.65 39.87 3.19
N SER A 24 21.53 39.13 3.08
CA SER A 24 21.42 37.77 3.62
C SER A 24 22.39 36.81 2.94
N ALA A 25 23.02 35.93 3.71
CA ALA A 25 23.80 34.84 3.15
C ALA A 25 22.89 33.83 2.40
N ALA A 26 23.47 33.09 1.45
CA ALA A 26 22.74 32.01 0.79
C ALA A 26 22.28 30.96 1.81
N LEU A 27 20.99 30.63 1.81
CA LEU A 27 20.37 29.73 2.76
C LEU A 27 20.67 28.26 2.45
N PHE A 28 20.71 27.92 1.15
CA PHE A 28 20.82 26.54 0.68
C PHE A 28 21.85 26.41 -0.44
N SER A 29 22.60 25.30 -0.43
CA SER A 29 23.33 24.79 -1.58
C SER A 29 22.86 23.36 -1.82
N VAL A 30 22.52 23.03 -3.07
CA VAL A 30 21.92 21.75 -3.43
C VAL A 30 22.85 21.02 -4.39
N SER A 31 23.02 19.72 -4.19
CA SER A 31 23.81 18.87 -5.07
C SER A 31 23.15 17.50 -5.16
N VAL A 32 23.08 16.97 -6.39
CA VAL A 32 22.62 15.61 -6.65
C VAL A 32 23.84 14.69 -6.57
N ILE A 33 23.78 13.68 -5.70
CA ILE A 33 24.90 12.78 -5.43
C ILE A 33 24.55 11.33 -5.77
N SER A 34 25.56 10.56 -6.16
CA SER A 34 25.53 9.10 -6.19
C SER A 34 26.85 8.55 -5.63
N LEU A 35 26.87 7.27 -5.22
CA LEU A 35 28.10 6.68 -4.67
C LEU A 35 29.24 6.62 -5.70
N SER A 36 28.90 6.38 -6.97
CA SER A 36 29.84 6.37 -8.09
C SER A 36 30.19 7.76 -8.60
N GLY A 37 29.31 8.75 -8.40
CA GLY A 37 29.30 9.97 -9.22
C GLY A 37 28.98 9.65 -10.68
N GLY A 38 29.07 10.66 -11.54
CA GLY A 38 28.82 10.51 -12.97
C GLY A 38 27.33 10.48 -13.28
N GLU A 39 26.95 9.77 -14.33
CA GLU A 39 25.57 9.77 -14.80
C GLU A 39 24.78 8.57 -14.26
N ILE A 40 23.54 8.80 -13.85
CA ILE A 40 22.58 7.75 -13.47
C ILE A 40 21.35 7.84 -14.37
N VAL A 41 20.62 6.73 -14.50
CA VAL A 41 19.34 6.67 -15.21
C VAL A 41 18.23 6.56 -14.18
N ALA A 42 17.39 7.60 -14.08
CA ALA A 42 16.20 7.59 -13.26
C ALA A 42 15.05 6.83 -13.94
N ALA A 43 14.00 6.54 -13.17
CA ALA A 43 12.76 5.97 -13.69
C ALA A 43 12.24 6.76 -14.90
N GLY A 44 11.75 6.07 -15.92
CA GLY A 44 11.33 6.68 -17.19
C GLY A 44 12.47 7.03 -18.15
N GLY A 45 13.71 6.61 -17.88
CA GLY A 45 14.85 6.74 -18.80
C GLY A 45 15.57 8.09 -18.75
N LEU A 46 15.24 8.95 -17.79
CA LEU A 46 15.88 10.26 -17.65
C LEU A 46 17.32 10.12 -17.15
N ARG A 47 18.28 10.64 -17.91
CA ARG A 47 19.71 10.63 -17.56
C ARG A 47 20.04 11.86 -16.70
N LEU A 48 20.68 11.64 -15.56
CA LEU A 48 20.99 12.67 -14.56
C LEU A 48 22.47 12.66 -14.21
N GLY A 49 23.12 13.82 -14.32
CA GLY A 49 24.48 14.01 -13.81
C GLY A 49 24.50 14.11 -12.29
N THR A 50 25.45 13.44 -11.66
CA THR A 50 25.61 13.38 -10.20
C THR A 50 27.06 13.61 -9.80
N GLN A 51 27.25 14.25 -8.65
CA GLN A 51 28.54 14.32 -8.00
C GLN A 51 28.78 13.05 -7.19
N ARG A 52 30.05 12.71 -6.97
CA ARG A 52 30.38 11.61 -6.06
C ARG A 52 29.98 12.00 -4.64
N ALA A 53 29.26 11.11 -3.96
CA ALA A 53 28.79 11.30 -2.60
C ALA A 53 29.97 11.62 -1.65
N PRO A 54 29.91 12.72 -0.87
CA PRO A 54 30.96 13.07 0.07
C PRO A 54 31.01 12.06 1.22
N ARG A 55 32.19 11.84 1.82
CA ARG A 55 32.30 10.89 2.95
C ARG A 55 31.43 11.28 4.15
N ALA A 56 31.23 12.58 4.37
CA ALA A 56 30.42 13.14 5.44
C ALA A 56 29.56 14.30 4.89
N PRO A 57 28.37 14.01 4.34
CA PRO A 57 27.46 15.06 3.91
C PRO A 57 27.06 15.93 5.12
N ARG A 58 26.95 17.25 4.94
CA ARG A 58 26.50 18.17 5.99
C ARG A 58 25.11 18.72 5.65
N GLY A 59 24.36 19.12 6.66
CA GLY A 59 22.99 19.62 6.49
C GLY A 59 21.98 18.48 6.37
N LEU A 60 21.33 18.38 5.21
CA LEU A 60 20.23 17.46 4.95
C LEU A 60 20.57 16.51 3.77
N LEU A 61 20.52 15.21 4.03
CA LEU A 61 20.56 14.18 2.99
C LEU A 61 19.12 13.77 2.65
N VAL A 62 18.69 13.99 1.40
CA VAL A 62 17.34 13.59 0.95
C VAL A 62 17.42 12.37 0.05
N VAL A 63 16.71 11.32 0.45
CA VAL A 63 16.57 10.06 -0.28
C VAL A 63 15.30 10.14 -1.13
N PRO A 64 15.40 10.10 -2.47
CA PRO A 64 14.23 10.14 -3.34
C PRO A 64 13.44 8.82 -3.26
N GLY A 65 12.23 8.84 -3.80
CA GLY A 65 11.46 7.66 -4.09
C GLY A 65 12.09 6.79 -5.17
N MET A 66 11.51 5.60 -5.36
CA MET A 66 11.92 4.61 -6.35
C MET A 66 10.79 4.37 -7.34
N ASP A 67 11.10 3.73 -8.47
CA ASP A 67 10.10 3.41 -9.49
C ASP A 67 8.99 2.51 -8.92
N LEU A 68 7.73 2.93 -9.12
CA LEU A 68 6.53 2.20 -8.70
C LEU A 68 6.01 1.24 -9.76
N GLY A 69 6.66 1.15 -10.93
CA GLY A 69 6.25 0.29 -12.06
C GLY A 69 6.13 -1.20 -11.70
N ASN A 70 6.76 -1.65 -10.61
CA ASN A 70 6.56 -2.97 -10.03
C ASN A 70 6.45 -2.87 -8.50
N ARG A 71 5.23 -2.89 -7.97
CA ARG A 71 4.94 -2.84 -6.52
C ARG A 71 5.73 -3.88 -5.72
N ALA A 72 5.86 -5.11 -6.23
CA ALA A 72 6.60 -6.17 -5.54
C ALA A 72 8.10 -5.84 -5.46
N ALA A 73 8.65 -5.21 -6.51
CA ALA A 73 10.04 -4.75 -6.49
C ALA A 73 10.26 -3.61 -5.49
N CYS A 74 9.31 -2.67 -5.33
CA CYS A 74 9.40 -1.61 -4.32
C CYS A 74 9.38 -2.16 -2.88
N LEU A 75 8.70 -3.28 -2.66
CA LEU A 75 8.51 -3.88 -1.35
C LEU A 75 9.59 -4.90 -0.99
N ALA A 76 10.30 -5.44 -1.98
CA ALA A 76 11.40 -6.37 -1.78
C ALA A 76 12.56 -5.72 -1.01
N PRO A 77 13.40 -6.51 -0.31
CA PRO A 77 14.66 -6.00 0.21
C PRO A 77 15.54 -5.44 -0.89
N HIS A 78 16.03 -4.20 -0.70
CA HIS A 78 16.83 -3.52 -1.70
C HIS A 78 18.31 -3.93 -1.61
N ALA A 79 18.59 -5.24 -1.75
CA ALA A 79 19.95 -5.78 -1.66
C ALA A 79 20.94 -5.10 -2.62
N LYS A 80 20.47 -4.67 -3.81
CA LYS A 80 21.26 -3.90 -4.78
C LYS A 80 21.62 -2.49 -4.30
N LEU A 81 20.85 -1.93 -3.37
CA LEU A 81 21.06 -0.62 -2.76
C LEU A 81 21.69 -0.72 -1.36
N ALA A 82 22.22 -1.89 -0.97
CA ALA A 82 22.88 -2.06 0.32
C ALA A 82 24.03 -1.05 0.56
N PRO A 83 24.86 -0.68 -0.45
CA PRO A 83 25.85 0.37 -0.28
C PRO A 83 25.24 1.74 0.07
N GLU A 84 24.12 2.10 -0.55
CA GLU A 84 23.37 3.35 -0.34
C GLU A 84 22.71 3.35 1.04
N VAL A 85 22.07 2.25 1.44
CA VAL A 85 21.50 2.05 2.78
C VAL A 85 22.60 2.25 3.84
N ALA A 86 23.75 1.63 3.66
CA ALA A 86 24.89 1.80 4.58
C ALA A 86 25.44 3.23 4.58
N TYR A 87 25.42 3.92 3.44
CA TYR A 87 25.81 5.33 3.36
C TYR A 87 24.83 6.23 4.13
N ILE A 88 23.52 6.02 4.00
CA ILE A 88 22.48 6.75 4.72
C ILE A 88 22.66 6.58 6.23
N ALA A 89 22.81 5.34 6.71
CA ALA A 89 23.04 5.06 8.13
C ALA A 89 24.28 5.78 8.67
N ARG A 90 25.40 5.72 7.93
CA ARG A 90 26.64 6.39 8.33
C ARG A 90 26.55 7.92 8.27
N ALA A 91 25.80 8.49 7.33
CA ALA A 91 25.57 9.93 7.28
C ALA A 91 24.84 10.40 8.54
N PHE A 92 23.75 9.72 8.90
CA PHE A 92 23.00 10.03 10.11
C PHE A 92 23.80 9.85 11.39
N ALA A 93 24.56 8.76 11.51
CA ALA A 93 25.44 8.52 12.66
C ALA A 93 26.52 9.61 12.84
N ARG A 94 26.83 10.38 11.80
CA ARG A 94 27.75 11.54 11.84
C ARG A 94 27.05 12.88 12.07
N GLY A 95 25.75 12.87 12.36
CA GLY A 95 24.95 14.07 12.66
C GLY A 95 24.30 14.73 11.45
N THR A 96 24.35 14.13 10.26
CA THR A 96 23.60 14.64 9.10
C THR A 96 22.11 14.35 9.30
N ARG A 97 21.23 15.34 9.11
CA ARG A 97 19.78 15.08 9.06
C ARG A 97 19.46 14.28 7.80
N VAL A 98 18.52 13.34 7.89
CA VAL A 98 18.11 12.52 6.75
C VAL A 98 16.64 12.72 6.50
N ALA A 99 16.24 12.87 5.25
CA ALA A 99 14.84 12.83 4.84
C ALA A 99 14.63 11.79 3.75
N ALA A 100 13.43 11.24 3.66
CA ALA A 100 12.99 10.49 2.48
C ALA A 100 11.68 11.01 1.92
N VAL A 101 11.57 10.94 0.60
CA VAL A 101 10.35 11.26 -0.13
C VAL A 101 9.63 9.98 -0.52
N CYS A 102 8.33 9.92 -0.28
CA CYS A 102 7.47 8.82 -0.71
C CYS A 102 8.03 7.44 -0.25
N VAL A 103 8.10 6.45 -1.15
CA VAL A 103 8.63 5.11 -0.89
C VAL A 103 10.15 5.07 -0.59
N GLY A 104 10.86 6.19 -0.69
CA GLY A 104 12.25 6.29 -0.19
C GLY A 104 12.35 5.99 1.31
N ALA A 105 11.24 6.12 2.06
CA ALA A 105 11.17 5.76 3.48
C ALA A 105 11.57 4.31 3.77
N PHE A 106 11.39 3.38 2.82
CA PHE A 106 11.84 1.99 2.98
C PHE A 106 13.36 1.89 3.13
N LEU A 107 14.14 2.72 2.45
CA LEU A 107 15.60 2.74 2.59
C LEU A 107 16.05 3.30 3.94
N LEU A 108 15.29 4.23 4.52
CA LEU A 108 15.53 4.72 5.88
C LEU A 108 15.20 3.63 6.92
N GLY A 109 14.15 2.86 6.69
CA GLY A 109 13.83 1.68 7.50
C GLY A 109 14.94 0.63 7.43
N GLU A 110 15.40 0.28 6.22
CA GLU A 110 16.52 -0.65 6.02
C GLU A 110 17.83 -0.17 6.65
N ALA A 111 18.04 1.14 6.71
CA ALA A 111 19.20 1.74 7.36
C ALA A 111 19.04 1.88 8.90
N GLY A 112 17.94 1.37 9.47
CA GLY A 112 17.67 1.36 10.91
C GLY A 112 17.23 2.72 11.49
N LEU A 113 16.82 3.67 10.65
CA LEU A 113 16.50 5.02 11.10
C LEU A 113 15.04 5.18 11.56
N LEU A 114 14.14 4.24 11.31
CA LEU A 114 12.72 4.41 11.64
C LEU A 114 12.33 3.86 13.02
N ASP A 115 13.17 3.03 13.65
CA ASP A 115 12.85 2.38 14.92
C ASP A 115 12.52 3.40 16.02
N GLY A 116 11.33 3.27 16.61
CA GLY A 116 10.80 4.14 17.67
C GLY A 116 10.32 5.51 17.22
N ARG A 117 10.57 5.92 15.97
CA ARG A 117 10.27 7.26 15.44
C ARG A 117 8.91 7.31 14.76
N ARG A 118 8.32 8.51 14.74
CA ARG A 118 7.18 8.80 13.86
C ARG A 118 7.63 8.88 12.42
N ALA A 119 6.91 8.21 11.53
CA ALA A 119 7.23 8.16 10.11
C ALA A 119 5.95 8.18 9.27
N THR A 120 6.09 8.53 8.00
CA THR A 120 5.05 8.40 6.98
C THR A 120 5.68 7.91 5.68
N THR A 121 4.84 7.51 4.73
CA THR A 121 5.19 7.21 3.34
C THR A 121 3.93 7.41 2.50
N SER A 122 3.97 7.08 1.21
CA SER A 122 2.76 7.05 0.39
C SER A 122 1.66 6.25 1.06
N TRP A 123 0.45 6.82 1.13
CA TRP A 123 -0.74 6.14 1.66
C TRP A 123 -0.96 4.76 1.04
N MET A 124 -0.56 4.55 -0.22
CA MET A 124 -0.61 3.25 -0.90
C MET A 124 0.35 2.21 -0.34
N PHE A 125 1.35 2.60 0.47
CA PHE A 125 2.44 1.75 0.97
C PHE A 125 2.63 1.84 2.49
N ALA A 126 1.79 2.63 3.18
CA ALA A 126 1.93 2.87 4.61
C ALA A 126 1.73 1.59 5.45
N ALA A 127 0.79 0.74 5.05
CA ALA A 127 0.55 -0.55 5.71
C ALA A 127 1.78 -1.47 5.60
N GLU A 128 2.40 -1.55 4.42
CA GLU A 128 3.59 -2.36 4.20
C GLU A 128 4.82 -1.82 4.91
N LEU A 129 4.98 -0.50 4.99
CA LEU A 129 6.07 0.10 5.76
C LEU A 129 5.93 -0.27 7.25
N ALA A 130 4.72 -0.16 7.80
CA ALA A 130 4.43 -0.53 9.19
C ALA A 130 4.65 -2.02 9.45
N GLN A 131 4.25 -2.88 8.50
CA GLN A 131 4.47 -4.32 8.61
C GLN A 131 5.96 -4.68 8.58
N ARG A 132 6.75 -4.01 7.74
CA ARG A 132 8.17 -4.29 7.55
C ARG A 132 9.05 -3.73 8.67
N PHE A 133 8.66 -2.61 9.25
CA PHE A 133 9.38 -1.93 10.33
C PHE A 133 8.44 -1.71 11.52
N PRO A 134 8.08 -2.77 12.28
CA PRO A 134 7.04 -2.71 13.31
C PRO A 134 7.41 -1.83 14.52
N ALA A 135 8.69 -1.50 14.69
CA ALA A 135 9.13 -0.54 15.72
C ALA A 135 8.87 0.93 15.33
N ALA A 136 8.60 1.21 14.06
CA ALA A 136 8.27 2.55 13.58
C ALA A 136 6.81 2.89 13.86
N LYS A 137 6.55 4.15 14.24
CA LYS A 137 5.18 4.68 14.43
C LYS A 137 4.70 5.30 13.12
N VAL A 138 4.23 4.46 12.21
CA VAL A 138 3.80 4.89 10.86
C VAL A 138 2.42 5.53 10.91
N ASP A 139 2.32 6.79 10.48
CA ASP A 139 1.07 7.52 10.32
C ASP A 139 0.70 7.60 8.82
N PRO A 140 -0.33 6.87 8.36
CA PRO A 140 -0.74 6.86 6.95
C PRO A 140 -1.42 8.18 6.51
N ALA A 141 -1.83 9.03 7.44
CA ALA A 141 -2.49 10.30 7.17
C ALA A 141 -1.51 11.48 7.15
N ALA A 142 -0.34 11.36 7.78
CA ALA A 142 0.63 12.44 7.82
C ALA A 142 1.23 12.72 6.43
N LEU A 143 1.30 13.99 6.04
CA LEU A 143 1.95 14.43 4.81
C LEU A 143 3.48 14.49 4.95
N LEU A 144 3.94 14.93 6.12
CA LEU A 144 5.34 15.06 6.52
C LEU A 144 5.44 14.67 8.00
N GLN A 145 6.40 13.83 8.34
CA GLN A 145 6.83 13.58 9.72
C GLN A 145 8.31 13.94 9.83
N ASP A 146 8.70 14.68 10.87
CA ASP A 146 10.09 15.01 11.20
C ASP A 146 10.31 14.69 12.69
N ASP A 147 11.12 13.68 12.97
CA ASP A 147 11.32 13.13 14.31
C ASP A 147 12.80 12.76 14.52
N GLY A 148 13.45 13.39 15.50
CA GLY A 148 14.83 13.06 15.88
C GLY A 148 15.86 13.18 14.74
N GLY A 149 15.70 14.15 13.83
CA GLY A 149 16.60 14.37 12.69
C GLY A 149 16.32 13.48 11.47
N VAL A 150 15.25 12.68 11.52
CA VAL A 150 14.76 11.84 10.43
C VAL A 150 13.40 12.35 9.96
N ALA A 151 13.30 12.75 8.70
CA ALA A 151 12.05 13.19 8.09
C ALA A 151 11.56 12.22 7.01
N THR A 152 10.24 12.08 6.85
CA THR A 152 9.62 11.24 5.82
C THR A 152 8.37 11.92 5.26
N THR A 153 8.05 11.70 3.99
CA THR A 153 6.91 12.35 3.33
C THR A 153 5.95 11.37 2.64
N GLY A 154 4.69 11.79 2.51
CA GLY A 154 3.59 10.98 2.01
C GLY A 154 3.46 10.89 0.49
N SER A 155 4.25 11.64 -0.30
CA SER A 155 4.12 11.62 -1.77
C SER A 155 5.34 12.27 -2.43
N PHE A 156 5.52 12.02 -3.72
CA PHE A 156 6.51 12.72 -4.52
C PHE A 156 6.27 14.24 -4.49
N SER A 157 5.02 14.70 -4.51
CA SER A 157 4.67 16.12 -4.40
C SER A 157 4.90 16.67 -2.99
N ALA A 158 5.05 15.81 -1.99
CA ALA A 158 5.37 16.24 -0.63
C ALA A 158 6.85 16.63 -0.46
N ALA A 159 7.66 16.49 -1.51
CA ALA A 159 8.96 17.14 -1.60
C ALA A 159 8.87 18.67 -1.47
N PHE A 160 7.77 19.29 -1.95
CA PHE A 160 7.55 20.72 -1.81
C PHE A 160 7.26 21.12 -0.36
N ASP A 161 6.46 20.33 0.37
CA ASP A 161 6.21 20.60 1.79
C ASP A 161 7.49 20.41 2.60
N LEU A 162 8.30 19.40 2.26
CA LEU A 162 9.62 19.19 2.84
C LEU A 162 10.52 20.42 2.63
N ALA A 163 10.59 20.96 1.41
CA ALA A 163 11.34 22.19 1.15
C ALA A 163 10.82 23.35 2.01
N LEU A 164 9.50 23.60 2.05
CA LEU A 164 8.91 24.69 2.83
C LEU A 164 9.15 24.52 4.34
N HIS A 165 9.17 23.28 4.84
CA HIS A 165 9.50 22.95 6.22
C HIS A 165 10.94 23.37 6.55
N PHE A 166 11.91 22.98 5.72
CA PHE A 166 13.31 23.37 5.92
C PHE A 166 13.57 24.86 5.67
N ILE A 167 12.88 25.49 4.71
CA ILE A 167 12.92 26.94 4.52
C ILE A 167 12.41 27.65 5.78
N GLY A 168 11.34 27.14 6.42
CA GLY A 168 10.84 27.70 7.68
C GLY A 168 11.83 27.59 8.84
N ALA A 169 12.71 26.59 8.83
CA ALA A 169 13.76 26.44 9.83
C ALA A 169 14.99 27.34 9.60
N SER A 170 15.25 27.73 8.34
CA SER A 170 16.45 28.47 7.95
C SER A 170 16.21 29.92 7.56
N ALA A 171 14.96 30.34 7.31
CA ALA A 171 14.62 31.64 6.77
C ALA A 171 13.50 32.33 7.56
N SER A 172 13.33 33.63 7.34
CA SER A 172 12.22 34.37 7.93
C SER A 172 10.86 33.85 7.45
N ALA A 173 9.83 34.00 8.28
CA ALA A 173 8.46 33.64 7.90
C ALA A 173 7.98 34.41 6.65
N ARG A 174 8.53 35.61 6.40
CA ARG A 174 8.26 36.40 5.20
C ARG A 174 8.83 35.73 3.94
N VAL A 175 10.08 35.25 4.00
CA VAL A 175 10.70 34.47 2.91
C VAL A 175 9.93 33.19 2.64
N ARG A 176 9.63 32.39 3.68
CA ARG A 176 8.85 31.14 3.53
C ARG A 176 7.51 31.36 2.82
N ARG A 177 6.75 32.37 3.26
CA ARG A 177 5.45 32.73 2.63
C ARG A 177 5.60 33.23 1.20
N ALA A 178 6.65 33.98 0.89
CA ALA A 178 6.90 34.46 -0.46
C ALA A 178 7.27 33.31 -1.41
N VAL A 179 8.12 32.37 -0.97
CA VAL A 179 8.45 31.16 -1.75
C VAL A 179 7.19 30.35 -2.03
N ALA A 180 6.36 30.08 -1.01
CA ALA A 180 5.12 29.33 -1.19
C ALA A 180 4.21 29.99 -2.23
N ARG A 181 4.01 31.32 -2.17
CA ARG A 181 3.20 32.07 -3.15
C ARG A 181 3.79 32.06 -4.56
N MET A 182 5.10 32.24 -4.71
CA MET A 182 5.75 32.23 -6.02
C MET A 182 5.74 30.84 -6.67
N ALA A 183 5.86 29.79 -5.86
CA ALA A 183 5.80 28.41 -6.32
C ALA A 183 4.36 27.86 -6.43
N LEU A 184 3.33 28.69 -6.15
CA LEU A 184 1.91 28.31 -6.15
C LEU A 184 1.62 27.08 -5.27
N LEU A 185 2.24 27.05 -4.09
CA LEU A 185 2.12 25.96 -3.13
C LEU A 185 1.12 26.33 -2.03
N ASP A 186 0.07 25.51 -1.90
CA ASP A 186 -0.86 25.58 -0.78
C ASP A 186 -0.32 24.85 0.45
N GLU A 187 -0.70 25.31 1.64
CA GLU A 187 -0.43 24.58 2.87
C GLU A 187 -1.34 23.35 2.96
N ARG A 188 -0.72 22.17 2.94
CA ARG A 188 -1.42 20.88 3.07
C ARG A 188 -1.11 20.28 4.43
N SER A 189 -2.15 19.87 5.16
CA SER A 189 -2.02 19.35 6.53
C SER A 189 -1.92 17.82 6.61
N SER A 190 -2.49 17.09 5.65
CA SER A 190 -2.60 15.63 5.71
C SER A 190 -2.81 15.03 4.33
N GLN A 191 -2.20 13.89 4.04
CA GLN A 191 -2.46 13.16 2.80
C GLN A 191 -3.85 12.46 2.78
N ALA A 192 -4.58 12.41 3.90
CA ALA A 192 -5.84 11.69 4.04
C ALA A 192 -6.93 12.12 3.04
N ALA A 193 -6.94 13.41 2.67
CA ALA A 193 -7.88 13.95 1.68
C ALA A 193 -7.72 13.37 0.27
N TRP A 194 -6.58 12.73 -0.03
CA TRP A 194 -6.27 12.12 -1.33
C TRP A 194 -6.30 10.59 -1.31
N VAL A 195 -6.71 9.97 -0.21
CA VAL A 195 -6.78 8.51 -0.09
C VAL A 195 -7.98 7.98 -0.86
N ASP A 196 -7.73 7.21 -1.91
CA ASP A 196 -8.74 6.39 -2.56
C ASP A 196 -8.75 4.99 -1.95
N GLN A 197 -9.81 4.68 -1.19
CA GLN A 197 -10.00 3.37 -0.55
C GLN A 197 -9.95 2.19 -1.53
N ARG A 198 -10.29 2.41 -2.80
CA ARG A 198 -10.28 1.37 -3.86
C ARG A 198 -8.86 0.99 -4.30
N MET A 199 -7.90 1.89 -4.08
CA MET A 199 -6.49 1.72 -4.47
C MET A 199 -5.62 1.23 -3.31
N LEU A 200 -6.16 1.21 -2.09
CA LEU A 200 -5.43 0.64 -0.96
C LEU A 200 -5.17 -0.85 -1.20
N PRO A 201 -3.99 -1.35 -0.78
CA PRO A 201 -3.70 -2.77 -0.83
C PRO A 201 -4.76 -3.48 0.01
N ARG A 202 -5.56 -4.33 -0.64
CA ARG A 202 -6.35 -5.29 0.11
C ARG A 202 -5.35 -6.19 0.84
N PRO A 203 -5.56 -6.50 2.13
CA PRO A 203 -4.74 -7.50 2.80
C PRO A 203 -4.59 -8.69 1.87
N ALA A 204 -3.37 -9.21 1.70
CA ALA A 204 -3.15 -10.40 0.89
C ALA A 204 -4.19 -11.42 1.33
N ALA A 205 -5.14 -11.74 0.43
CA ALA A 205 -6.28 -12.56 0.79
C ALA A 205 -5.71 -13.85 1.40
N SER A 206 -6.16 -14.20 2.60
CA SER A 206 -5.63 -15.36 3.33
C SER A 206 -5.71 -16.62 2.46
N PHE A 207 -4.96 -17.67 2.81
CA PHE A 207 -5.01 -18.90 2.03
C PHE A 207 -6.46 -19.38 1.88
N ALA A 208 -7.24 -19.31 2.96
CA ALA A 208 -8.65 -19.64 2.92
C ALA A 208 -9.50 -18.66 2.11
N ALA A 209 -9.24 -17.36 2.15
CA ALA A 209 -9.98 -16.39 1.34
C ALA A 209 -9.77 -16.60 -0.18
N ASN A 210 -8.58 -17.03 -0.59
CA ASN A 210 -8.34 -17.37 -1.99
C ASN A 210 -9.02 -18.70 -2.39
N VAL A 211 -8.98 -19.71 -1.51
CA VAL A 211 -9.69 -20.98 -1.72
C VAL A 211 -11.22 -20.77 -1.78
N ALA A 212 -11.78 -19.97 -0.87
CA ALA A 212 -13.18 -19.60 -0.85
C ALA A 212 -13.61 -18.94 -2.16
N ARG A 213 -12.85 -17.94 -2.63
CA ARG A 213 -13.11 -17.28 -3.92
C ARG A 213 -13.05 -18.26 -5.10
N TRP A 214 -12.09 -19.19 -5.09
CA TRP A 214 -11.97 -20.20 -6.14
C TRP A 214 -13.20 -21.09 -6.20
N LEU A 215 -13.76 -21.45 -5.04
CA LEU A 215 -14.99 -22.24 -4.91
C LEU A 215 -16.24 -21.44 -5.29
N ASP A 216 -16.33 -20.16 -4.92
CA ASP A 216 -17.47 -19.29 -5.25
C ASP A 216 -17.60 -19.04 -6.76
N LEU A 217 -16.48 -19.00 -7.48
CA LEU A 217 -16.48 -18.89 -8.94
C LEU A 217 -16.86 -20.21 -9.65
N ARG A 218 -16.89 -21.34 -8.91
CA ARG A 218 -17.06 -22.70 -9.44
C ARG A 218 -18.15 -23.48 -8.72
N LEU A 219 -19.18 -22.78 -8.25
CA LEU A 219 -20.25 -23.37 -7.45
C LEU A 219 -20.94 -24.55 -8.16
N ALA A 220 -21.10 -24.47 -9.49
CA ALA A 220 -21.77 -25.51 -10.28
C ALA A 220 -20.88 -26.73 -10.59
N GLU A 221 -19.57 -26.65 -10.37
CA GLU A 221 -18.63 -27.72 -10.74
C GLU A 221 -18.54 -28.83 -9.67
N SER A 222 -18.28 -30.07 -10.06
CA SER A 222 -18.06 -31.19 -9.11
C SER A 222 -16.86 -30.94 -8.20
N TYR A 223 -17.03 -31.17 -6.90
CA TYR A 223 -15.96 -30.98 -5.92
C TYR A 223 -14.98 -32.16 -5.91
N HIS A 224 -13.71 -31.88 -6.22
CA HIS A 224 -12.61 -32.82 -6.07
C HIS A 224 -11.47 -32.18 -5.26
N LEU A 225 -11.14 -32.76 -4.11
CA LEU A 225 -10.06 -32.25 -3.25
C LEU A 225 -8.72 -32.23 -3.97
N ALA A 226 -8.43 -33.21 -4.83
CA ALA A 226 -7.19 -33.28 -5.60
C ALA A 226 -7.05 -32.09 -6.56
N THR A 227 -8.11 -31.74 -7.28
CA THR A 227 -8.16 -30.58 -8.19
C THR A 227 -7.97 -29.28 -7.43
N LEU A 228 -8.66 -29.13 -6.30
CA LEU A 228 -8.52 -27.95 -5.44
C LEU A 228 -7.10 -27.84 -4.87
N ALA A 229 -6.51 -28.94 -4.42
CA ALA A 229 -5.15 -28.96 -3.90
C ALA A 229 -4.11 -28.60 -4.98
N ALA A 230 -4.28 -29.14 -6.19
CA ALA A 230 -3.43 -28.84 -7.34
C ALA A 230 -3.49 -27.35 -7.74
N ALA A 231 -4.69 -26.75 -7.75
CA ALA A 231 -4.87 -25.33 -8.07
C ALA A 231 -4.16 -24.37 -7.11
N PHE A 232 -3.86 -24.83 -5.89
CA PHE A 232 -3.17 -24.07 -4.85
C PHE A 232 -1.74 -24.58 -4.58
N HIS A 233 -1.23 -25.49 -5.42
CA HIS A 233 0.12 -26.06 -5.31
C HIS A 233 0.46 -26.63 -3.93
N VAL A 234 -0.49 -27.29 -3.29
CA VAL A 234 -0.34 -27.91 -1.96
C VAL A 234 -0.87 -29.34 -1.95
N SER A 235 -0.52 -30.12 -0.93
CA SER A 235 -1.18 -31.41 -0.68
C SER A 235 -2.62 -31.20 -0.19
N GLY A 236 -3.49 -32.19 -0.43
CA GLY A 236 -4.86 -32.16 0.10
C GLY A 236 -4.92 -32.02 1.63
N ARG A 237 -3.99 -32.66 2.34
CA ARG A 237 -3.85 -32.54 3.82
C ARG A 237 -3.52 -31.11 4.23
N THR A 238 -2.57 -30.47 3.55
CA THR A 238 -2.18 -29.08 3.82
C THR A 238 -3.33 -28.14 3.55
N LEU A 239 -4.07 -28.35 2.45
CA LEU A 239 -5.22 -27.53 2.09
C LEU A 239 -6.32 -27.61 3.15
N LEU A 240 -6.73 -28.82 3.52
CA LEU A 240 -7.76 -29.03 4.53
C LEU A 240 -7.39 -28.41 5.87
N ARG A 241 -6.14 -28.61 6.32
CA ARG A 241 -5.64 -28.07 7.58
C ARG A 241 -5.64 -26.54 7.56
N ARG A 242 -4.95 -25.92 6.60
CA ARG A 242 -4.86 -24.44 6.53
C ARG A 242 -6.22 -23.77 6.40
N PHE A 243 -7.11 -24.33 5.57
CA PHE A 243 -8.45 -23.78 5.41
C PHE A 243 -9.27 -23.88 6.71
N LYS A 244 -9.17 -25.02 7.42
CA LYS A 244 -9.87 -25.21 8.70
C LYS A 244 -9.29 -24.34 9.81
N ASP A 245 -7.97 -24.20 9.88
CA ASP A 245 -7.31 -23.36 10.87
C ASP A 245 -7.73 -21.88 10.71
N GLU A 246 -7.92 -21.41 9.47
CA GLU A 246 -8.34 -20.03 9.20
C GLU A 246 -9.86 -19.78 9.27
N THR A 247 -10.70 -20.79 8.97
CA THR A 247 -12.17 -20.59 8.82
C THR A 247 -13.04 -21.37 9.80
N GLY A 248 -12.45 -22.29 10.57
CA GLY A 248 -13.18 -23.22 11.44
C GLY A 248 -13.90 -24.36 10.72
N GLN A 249 -13.92 -24.40 9.39
CA GLN A 249 -14.64 -25.41 8.61
C GLN A 249 -13.82 -26.01 7.46
N SER A 250 -14.31 -27.08 6.84
CA SER A 250 -13.66 -27.66 5.65
C SER A 250 -14.05 -26.91 4.38
N PRO A 251 -13.23 -26.95 3.31
CA PRO A 251 -13.59 -26.37 2.01
C PRO A 251 -14.89 -26.94 1.43
N LEU A 252 -15.16 -28.24 1.64
CA LEU A 252 -16.41 -28.86 1.21
C LEU A 252 -17.62 -28.30 1.98
N ALA A 253 -17.48 -28.12 3.29
CA ALA A 253 -18.54 -27.53 4.11
C ALA A 253 -18.81 -26.07 3.71
N TYR A 254 -17.76 -25.30 3.44
CA TYR A 254 -17.87 -23.95 2.87
C TYR A 254 -18.62 -23.97 1.53
N LEU A 255 -18.21 -24.84 0.59
CA LEU A 255 -18.85 -24.94 -0.72
C LEU A 255 -20.34 -25.30 -0.61
N GLN A 256 -20.69 -26.23 0.27
CA GLN A 256 -22.09 -26.59 0.52
C GLN A 256 -22.89 -25.38 1.03
N GLN A 257 -22.37 -24.62 2.00
CA GLN A 257 -23.02 -23.40 2.48
C GLN A 257 -23.18 -22.35 1.37
N ALA A 258 -22.16 -22.14 0.55
CA ALA A 258 -22.19 -21.20 -0.56
C ALA A 258 -23.24 -21.60 -1.62
N ARG A 259 -23.34 -22.89 -1.94
CA ARG A 259 -24.38 -23.44 -2.83
C ARG A 259 -25.79 -23.27 -2.27
N ILE A 260 -25.98 -23.49 -0.97
CA ILE A 260 -27.27 -23.22 -0.30
C ILE A 260 -27.61 -21.73 -0.36
N GLY A 261 -26.65 -20.84 -0.10
CA GLY A 261 -26.83 -19.39 -0.22
C GLY A 261 -27.26 -18.98 -1.63
N LYS A 262 -26.57 -19.49 -2.65
CA LYS A 262 -26.92 -19.25 -4.07
C LYS A 262 -28.30 -19.82 -4.42
N ALA A 263 -28.63 -21.01 -3.91
CA ALA A 263 -29.93 -21.62 -4.15
C ALA A 263 -31.07 -20.81 -3.53
N LYS A 264 -30.90 -20.28 -2.31
CA LYS A 264 -31.90 -19.39 -1.69
C LYS A 264 -32.20 -18.19 -2.59
N LEU A 265 -31.15 -17.50 -3.07
CA LEU A 265 -31.29 -16.38 -4.00
C LEU A 265 -32.04 -16.78 -5.27
N LEU A 266 -31.71 -17.93 -5.86
CA LEU A 266 -32.38 -18.41 -7.08
C LEU A 266 -33.83 -18.86 -6.83
N LEU A 267 -34.16 -19.34 -5.63
CA LEU A 267 -35.52 -19.71 -5.24
C LEU A 267 -36.40 -18.50 -4.94
N GLU A 268 -35.78 -17.38 -4.54
CA GLU A 268 -36.43 -16.09 -4.31
C GLU A 268 -36.76 -15.38 -5.62
N THR A 269 -36.01 -15.66 -6.69
CA THR A 269 -36.30 -15.19 -8.05
C THR A 269 -37.18 -16.18 -8.84
N ASP A 270 -38.20 -15.71 -9.55
CA ASP A 270 -39.23 -16.60 -10.14
C ASP A 270 -38.85 -17.29 -11.47
N ALA A 271 -37.57 -17.21 -11.86
CA ALA A 271 -37.12 -17.61 -13.19
C ALA A 271 -36.73 -19.10 -13.34
N CYS A 272 -36.66 -19.88 -12.25
CA CYS A 272 -36.14 -21.26 -12.28
C CYS A 272 -37.00 -22.25 -11.50
N SER A 273 -37.18 -23.46 -12.02
CA SER A 273 -37.73 -24.62 -11.29
C SER A 273 -36.74 -25.14 -10.24
N VAL A 274 -37.21 -25.95 -9.28
CA VAL A 274 -36.31 -26.56 -8.27
C VAL A 274 -35.25 -27.46 -8.93
N ALA A 275 -35.60 -28.14 -10.03
CA ALA A 275 -34.65 -28.92 -10.81
C ALA A 275 -33.55 -28.03 -11.45
N GLN A 276 -33.94 -26.91 -12.07
CA GLN A 276 -32.98 -25.95 -12.63
C GLN A 276 -32.09 -25.31 -11.56
N VAL A 277 -32.64 -25.01 -10.37
CA VAL A 277 -31.84 -24.52 -9.24
C VAL A 277 -30.83 -25.57 -8.76
N THR A 278 -31.25 -26.84 -8.71
CA THR A 278 -30.40 -27.97 -8.31
C THR A 278 -29.17 -28.08 -9.23
N GLU A 279 -29.40 -28.03 -10.54
CA GLU A 279 -28.34 -28.05 -11.55
C GLU A 279 -27.45 -26.80 -11.47
N ALA A 280 -28.05 -25.61 -11.35
CA ALA A 280 -27.33 -24.34 -11.29
C ALA A 280 -26.38 -24.20 -10.09
N VAL A 281 -26.63 -24.95 -9.01
CA VAL A 281 -25.76 -24.98 -7.82
C VAL A 281 -24.92 -26.26 -7.71
N GLY A 282 -24.83 -27.03 -8.80
CA GLY A 282 -23.85 -28.11 -8.96
C GLY A 282 -24.24 -29.44 -8.31
N TYR A 283 -25.54 -29.75 -8.27
CA TYR A 283 -26.05 -31.07 -7.90
C TYR A 283 -26.75 -31.71 -9.10
N GLY A 284 -26.54 -33.01 -9.30
CA GLY A 284 -27.21 -33.78 -10.36
C GLY A 284 -28.52 -34.45 -9.91
N ASP A 285 -28.79 -34.48 -8.60
CA ASP A 285 -29.96 -35.13 -8.03
C ASP A 285 -30.74 -34.19 -7.11
N VAL A 286 -32.03 -33.99 -7.45
CA VAL A 286 -32.96 -33.12 -6.73
C VAL A 286 -33.25 -33.65 -5.34
N ALA A 287 -33.29 -34.98 -5.15
CA ALA A 287 -33.56 -35.57 -3.83
C ALA A 287 -32.39 -35.31 -2.86
N THR A 288 -31.16 -35.54 -3.32
CA THR A 288 -29.92 -35.27 -2.57
C THR A 288 -29.78 -33.80 -2.22
N PHE A 289 -30.00 -32.91 -3.19
CA PHE A 289 -29.99 -31.47 -2.94
C PHE A 289 -31.09 -31.05 -1.96
N GLY A 290 -32.30 -31.57 -2.11
CA GLY A 290 -33.42 -31.30 -1.21
C GLY A 290 -33.14 -31.70 0.23
N ALA A 291 -32.53 -32.86 0.46
CA ALA A 291 -32.13 -33.31 1.79
C ALA A 291 -31.06 -32.42 2.42
N LEU A 292 -30.04 -32.03 1.63
CA LEU A 292 -29.00 -31.11 2.09
C LEU A 292 -29.57 -29.72 2.41
N PHE A 293 -30.41 -29.18 1.53
CA PHE A 293 -31.05 -27.89 1.72
C PHE A 293 -31.93 -27.90 2.98
N LYS A 294 -32.73 -28.93 3.19
CA LYS A 294 -33.54 -29.10 4.42
C LYS A 294 -32.67 -29.16 5.67
N ARG A 295 -31.52 -29.84 5.62
CA ARG A 295 -30.57 -29.90 6.74
C ARG A 295 -29.99 -28.52 7.10
N HIS A 296 -29.68 -27.68 6.11
CA HIS A 296 -29.10 -26.36 6.33
C HIS A 296 -30.13 -25.25 6.63
N VAL A 297 -31.35 -25.37 6.10
CA VAL A 297 -32.35 -24.30 6.11
C VAL A 297 -33.58 -24.65 6.95
N GLY A 298 -33.77 -25.92 7.33
CA GLY A 298 -34.93 -26.42 8.10
C GLY A 298 -36.17 -26.73 7.26
N HIS A 299 -36.19 -26.35 5.98
CA HIS A 299 -37.30 -26.55 5.04
C HIS A 299 -36.79 -27.07 3.70
N THR A 300 -37.64 -27.78 2.95
CA THR A 300 -37.31 -28.16 1.57
C THR A 300 -37.25 -26.92 0.66
N PRO A 301 -36.55 -26.98 -0.49
CA PRO A 301 -36.50 -25.86 -1.45
C PRO A 301 -37.88 -25.33 -1.86
N ALA A 302 -38.85 -26.24 -2.07
CA ALA A 302 -40.22 -25.89 -2.44
C ALA A 302 -40.97 -25.18 -1.30
N GLU A 303 -40.82 -25.65 -0.06
CA GLU A 303 -41.39 -24.99 1.12
C GLU A 303 -40.77 -23.62 1.38
N TYR A 304 -39.45 -23.48 1.20
CA TYR A 304 -38.73 -22.22 1.31
C TYR A 304 -39.27 -21.18 0.32
N ARG A 305 -39.41 -21.57 -0.96
CA ARG A 305 -40.01 -20.72 -2.01
C ARG A 305 -41.43 -20.30 -1.66
N ARG A 306 -42.28 -21.25 -1.24
CA ARG A 306 -43.69 -20.97 -0.88
C ARG A 306 -43.79 -19.96 0.26
N ARG A 307 -42.95 -20.10 1.29
CA ARG A 307 -42.88 -19.18 2.43
C ARG A 307 -42.43 -17.79 2.03
N PHE A 308 -41.38 -17.68 1.20
CA PHE A 308 -40.91 -16.38 0.71
C PHE A 308 -41.99 -15.65 -0.09
N ARG A 309 -42.70 -16.35 -0.99
CA ARG A 309 -43.81 -15.78 -1.76
C ARG A 309 -44.96 -15.28 -0.87
N ALA A 310 -45.32 -16.03 0.17
CA ALA A 310 -46.37 -15.61 1.10
C ALA A 310 -46.01 -14.35 1.90
N ALA A 311 -44.71 -14.11 2.13
CA ALA A 311 -44.21 -12.92 2.83
C ALA A 311 -44.00 -11.70 1.90
N ALA A 312 -43.71 -11.93 0.61
CA ALA A 312 -43.50 -10.85 -0.38
C ALA A 312 -44.81 -10.35 -1.04
N GLY A 313 -45.93 -11.04 -0.83
CA GLY A 313 -47.27 -10.63 -1.26
C GLY A 313 -48.08 -9.88 -0.20
N GLN A 314 -47.45 -9.45 0.89
CA GLN A 314 -47.94 -8.48 1.88
C GLN A 314 -47.19 -7.17 1.71
#